data_AF-K1RR56-F1
#
_entry.id   AF-K1RR56-F1
#
_cell.length_a   1.000
_cell.length_b   1.000
_cell.length_c   1.000
_cell.angle_alpha   90.00
_cell.angle_beta   90.00
_cell.angle_gamma   90.00
#
_symmetry.space_group_name_H-M   'P 1'
#
loop_
_entity.id
_entity.type
_entity.pdbx_description
1 polymer ?
#
loop_
_entity_poly.entity_id
_entity_poly.type
_entity_poly.pdbx_seq_one_letter_code
_entity_poly.pdbx_strand_id
1 'polypeptide(L)'
;TYSAFANSEGGVIVLGVIERKGKFYIDNLSDEQIEKYTKDFWNNVNNRATVSCNLLKTEDVVVEDYNGHKLMLFFIPRASREQRPVYRTSQPYNGTFKRNYEGDYKCTEKEVQRMFADADVSRPADSRILKNYSMDDFDTESIAQYRQLFKLAKPSHPWLQLSDFEFLKKIGAYRIERSTKEEGFTLAGVLMFGKEDAITDTECCPNF
;
A
#
# COMPACT_ATOMS: atom_id res chain seq x y z
N THR A 1 -0.38 -2.20 18.69
CA THR A 1 -1.18 -1.01 18.38
C THR A 1 -0.60 -0.16 17.28
N TYR A 2 0.55 0.52 17.44
CA TYR A 2 1.14 1.36 16.38
C TYR A 2 1.26 0.66 15.01
N SER A 3 1.96 -0.50 14.97
CA SER A 3 2.10 -1.32 13.76
C SER A 3 0.75 -1.75 13.17
N ALA A 4 -0.21 -2.12 14.04
CA ALA A 4 -1.53 -2.57 13.61
C ALA A 4 -2.33 -1.46 12.92
N PHE A 5 -2.35 -0.26 13.50
CA PHE A 5 -2.98 0.91 12.89
C PHE A 5 -2.28 1.30 11.58
N ALA A 6 -0.95 1.41 11.59
CA ALA A 6 -0.16 1.77 10.43
C ALA A 6 -0.40 0.83 9.22
N ASN A 7 -0.54 -0.48 9.45
CA ASN A 7 -0.77 -1.47 8.38
C ASN A 7 -2.24 -1.63 7.99
N SER A 8 -3.17 -0.91 8.62
CA SER A 8 -4.61 -0.97 8.37
C SER A 8 -5.11 0.42 7.97
N GLU A 9 -6.18 0.94 8.58
CA GLU A 9 -6.79 2.21 8.19
C GLU A 9 -6.25 3.43 8.96
N GLY A 10 -5.15 3.27 9.72
CA GLY A 10 -4.75 4.26 10.72
C GLY A 10 -5.71 4.28 11.90
N GLY A 11 -5.57 5.28 12.78
CA GLY A 11 -6.45 5.45 13.93
C GLY A 11 -5.86 6.32 15.02
N VAL A 12 -6.53 6.38 16.16
CA VAL A 12 -6.11 7.18 17.31
C VAL A 12 -5.82 6.27 18.50
N ILE A 13 -4.64 6.43 19.11
CA ILE A 13 -4.32 5.84 20.41
C ILE A 13 -4.58 6.93 21.45
N VAL A 14 -5.40 6.62 22.45
CA VAL A 14 -5.71 7.52 23.57
C VAL A 14 -5.09 6.95 24.84
N LEU A 15 -4.21 7.72 25.48
CA LEU A 15 -3.72 7.43 26.83
C LEU A 15 -4.38 8.37 27.84
N GLY A 16 -4.48 7.93 29.09
CA GLY A 16 -5.23 8.63 30.14
C GLY A 16 -6.69 8.17 30.26
N VAL A 17 -7.00 7.00 29.69
CA VAL A 17 -8.28 6.33 29.85
C VAL A 17 -8.07 4.85 30.20
N ILE A 18 -8.95 4.33 31.04
CA ILE A 18 -9.03 2.93 31.43
C ILE A 18 -10.37 2.37 30.97
N GLU A 19 -10.35 1.22 30.31
CA GLU A 19 -11.55 0.48 29.97
C GLU A 19 -11.86 -0.57 31.06
N ARG A 20 -13.09 -0.57 31.59
CA ARG A 20 -13.60 -1.62 32.47
C ARG A 20 -15.01 -2.01 32.06
N LYS A 21 -15.20 -3.29 31.72
CA LYS A 21 -16.51 -3.86 31.32
C LYS A 21 -17.17 -3.06 30.17
N GLY A 22 -16.40 -2.68 29.15
CA GLY A 22 -16.90 -1.93 27.99
C GLY A 22 -17.25 -0.46 28.27
N LYS A 23 -16.86 0.07 29.43
CA LYS A 23 -16.99 1.49 29.77
C LYS A 23 -15.62 2.12 29.97
N PHE A 24 -15.46 3.35 29.49
CA PHE A 24 -14.24 4.13 29.64
C PHE A 24 -14.31 5.03 30.86
N TYR A 25 -13.22 5.05 31.61
CA TYR A 25 -13.03 5.89 32.80
C TYR A 25 -11.74 6.68 32.61
N ILE A 26 -11.71 7.90 33.12
CA ILE A 26 -10.52 8.73 33.03
C ILE A 26 -9.46 8.19 33.99
N ASP A 27 -8.23 8.07 33.47
CA ASP A 27 -7.04 7.69 34.22
C ASP A 27 -6.11 8.91 34.22
N ASN A 28 -6.12 9.66 35.31
CA ASN A 28 -5.45 10.96 35.41
C ASN A 28 -3.94 10.85 35.13
N LEU A 29 -3.51 11.30 33.95
CA LEU A 29 -2.09 11.44 33.64
C LEU A 29 -1.52 12.67 34.34
N SER A 30 -0.43 12.49 35.10
CA SER A 30 0.36 13.61 35.60
C SER A 30 1.22 14.23 34.50
N ASP A 31 1.65 15.48 34.71
CA ASP A 31 2.55 16.18 33.77
C ASP A 31 3.87 15.46 33.58
N GLU A 32 4.40 14.87 34.65
CA GLU A 32 5.61 14.05 34.64
C GLU A 32 5.43 12.78 33.79
N GLN A 33 4.25 12.14 33.85
CA GLN A 33 3.94 10.97 33.02
C GLN A 33 3.81 11.36 31.55
N ILE A 34 3.17 12.49 31.24
CA ILE A 34 3.01 13.00 29.88
C ILE A 34 4.38 13.29 29.26
N GLU A 35 5.26 13.99 29.99
CA GLU A 35 6.62 14.28 29.53
C GLU A 35 7.41 12.99 29.28
N LYS A 36 7.33 12.04 30.23
CA LYS A 36 7.98 10.73 30.10
C LYS A 36 7.48 9.96 28.88
N TYR A 37 6.17 9.82 28.71
CA TYR A 37 5.58 9.07 27.59
C TYR A 37 5.87 9.72 26.24
N THR A 38 5.87 11.05 26.17
CA THR A 38 6.28 11.79 24.97
C THR A 38 7.72 11.46 24.60
N LYS A 39 8.63 11.56 25.56
CA LYS A 39 10.06 11.26 25.35
C LYS A 39 10.29 9.81 24.95
N ASP A 40 9.66 8.87 25.68
CA ASP A 40 9.78 7.44 25.41
C ASP A 40 9.23 7.08 24.03
N PHE A 41 8.09 7.66 23.64
CA PHE A 41 7.53 7.46 22.31
C PHE A 41 8.48 7.94 21.21
N TRP A 42 8.95 9.20 21.27
CA TRP A 42 9.83 9.76 20.24
C TRP A 42 11.18 9.05 20.14
N ASN A 43 11.74 8.58 21.27
CA ASN A 43 12.95 7.75 21.27
C ASN A 43 12.72 6.41 20.58
N ASN A 44 11.58 5.76 20.84
CA ASN A 44 11.29 4.43 20.32
C ASN A 44 10.83 4.45 18.86
N VAL A 45 10.00 5.41 18.46
CA VAL A 45 9.45 5.45 17.10
C VAL A 45 10.55 5.76 16.06
N ASN A 46 11.59 6.49 16.46
CA ASN A 46 12.76 6.75 15.62
C ASN A 46 13.80 5.61 15.65
N ASN A 47 13.66 4.65 16.57
CA ASN A 47 14.58 3.52 16.68
C ASN A 47 14.13 2.36 15.78
N ARG A 48 14.94 2.06 14.75
CA ARG A 48 14.70 0.93 13.82
C ARG A 48 14.71 -0.44 14.51
N ALA A 49 15.30 -0.56 15.69
CA ALA A 49 15.23 -1.77 16.51
C ALA A 49 13.89 -1.92 17.24
N THR A 50 13.08 -0.86 17.33
CA THR A 50 11.75 -0.88 17.96
C THR A 50 10.65 -0.91 16.90
N VAL A 51 10.72 -0.05 15.89
CA VAL A 51 9.77 -0.01 14.77
C VAL A 51 10.47 0.24 13.45
N SER A 52 10.01 -0.45 12.42
CA SER A 52 10.54 -0.34 11.05
C SER A 52 10.52 1.07 10.47
N CYS A 53 9.53 1.91 10.77
CA CYS A 53 9.52 3.31 10.33
C CYS A 53 8.70 4.22 11.27
N ASN A 54 9.14 5.47 11.37
CA ASN A 54 8.35 6.54 11.98
C ASN A 54 7.43 7.17 10.93
N LEU A 55 6.14 7.22 11.24
CA LEU A 55 5.11 7.85 10.41
C LEU A 55 4.60 9.17 11.00
N LEU A 56 4.89 9.43 12.28
CA LEU A 56 4.32 10.55 13.02
C LEU A 56 5.22 11.76 12.96
N LYS A 57 4.58 12.92 12.86
CA LYS A 57 5.13 14.24 13.08
C LYS A 57 4.74 14.74 14.46
N THR A 58 5.39 15.82 14.92
CA THR A 58 5.11 16.41 16.23
C THR A 58 3.63 16.80 16.39
N GLU A 59 2.99 17.26 15.33
CA GLU A 59 1.56 17.62 15.29
C GLU A 59 0.60 16.42 15.47
N ASP A 60 1.07 15.20 15.25
CA ASP A 60 0.26 13.97 15.39
C ASP A 60 0.22 13.47 16.85
N VAL A 61 0.93 14.12 17.78
CA VAL A 61 0.94 13.79 19.20
C VAL A 61 0.46 14.99 19.99
N VAL A 62 -0.76 14.91 20.51
CA VAL A 62 -1.44 16.04 21.15
C VAL A 62 -1.79 15.70 22.59
N VAL A 63 -1.67 16.67 23.49
CA VAL A 63 -2.15 16.58 24.86
C VAL A 63 -3.33 17.53 25.00
N GLU A 64 -4.51 16.98 25.29
CA GLU A 64 -5.76 17.73 25.42
C GLU A 64 -6.28 17.68 26.86
N ASP A 65 -6.95 18.74 27.29
CA ASP A 65 -7.71 18.76 28.55
C ASP A 65 -9.16 18.37 28.28
N TYR A 66 -9.63 17.36 28.99
CA TYR A 66 -11.02 16.91 28.96
C TYR A 66 -11.58 16.89 30.38
N ASN A 67 -12.47 17.83 30.69
CA ASN A 67 -13.07 17.99 32.02
C ASN A 67 -12.05 18.15 33.16
N GLY A 68 -10.93 18.85 32.91
CA GLY A 68 -9.86 19.04 33.89
C GLY A 68 -8.90 17.85 33.99
N HIS A 69 -8.94 16.93 33.04
CA HIS A 69 -8.12 15.74 32.99
C HIS A 69 -7.33 15.68 31.68
N LYS A 70 -6.03 15.40 31.78
CA LYS A 70 -5.13 15.38 30.61
C LYS A 70 -5.18 14.05 29.89
N LEU A 71 -5.43 14.08 28.58
CA LEU A 71 -5.40 12.94 27.68
C LEU A 71 -4.30 13.12 26.66
N MET A 72 -3.60 12.03 26.32
CA MET A 72 -2.57 12.04 25.28
C MET A 72 -3.07 11.27 24.06
N LEU A 73 -3.14 11.95 22.92
CA LEU A 73 -3.68 11.46 21.66
C LEU A 73 -2.54 11.26 20.67
N PHE A 74 -2.47 10.08 20.07
CA PHE A 74 -1.54 9.77 18.98
C PHE A 74 -2.36 9.44 17.72
N PHE A 75 -2.29 10.31 16.73
CA PHE A 75 -2.92 10.12 15.43
C PHE A 75 -1.99 9.30 14.54
N ILE A 76 -2.26 8.00 14.44
CA ILE A 76 -1.46 7.09 13.63
C ILE A 76 -2.01 7.10 12.20
N PRO A 77 -1.29 7.66 11.21
CA PRO A 77 -1.74 7.61 9.84
C PRO A 77 -1.62 6.18 9.30
N ARG A 78 -2.44 5.88 8.29
CA ARG A 78 -2.23 4.70 7.45
C ARG A 78 -0.90 4.84 6.72
N ALA A 79 -0.04 3.84 6.84
CA ALA A 79 1.19 3.78 6.07
C ALA A 79 0.88 3.65 4.57
N SER A 80 1.63 4.37 3.75
CA SER A 80 1.56 4.20 2.29
C SER A 80 1.95 2.78 1.87
N ARG A 81 1.61 2.38 0.63
CA ARG A 81 1.98 1.05 0.10
C ARG A 81 3.48 0.79 0.20
N GLU A 82 4.29 1.81 -0.07
CA GLU A 82 5.75 1.78 -0.07
C GLU A 82 6.36 1.63 1.33
N GLN A 83 5.63 2.08 2.35
CA GLN A 83 6.06 2.03 3.75
C GLN A 83 5.62 0.74 4.46
N ARG A 84 4.71 -0.03 3.85
CA ARG A 84 4.23 -1.30 4.42
C ARG A 84 5.17 -2.44 4.01
N PRO A 85 5.38 -3.45 4.87
CA PRO A 85 4.83 -3.59 6.21
C PRO A 85 5.55 -2.70 7.24
N VAL A 86 4.76 -2.10 8.14
CA VAL A 86 5.27 -1.46 9.36
C VAL A 86 5.31 -2.49 10.48
N TYR A 87 6.50 -2.97 10.84
CA TYR A 87 6.68 -3.99 11.87
C TYR A 87 7.40 -3.47 13.11
N ARG A 88 7.12 -4.09 14.26
CA ARG A 88 7.87 -3.94 15.51
C ARG A 88 9.11 -4.83 15.48
N THR A 89 10.18 -4.39 16.14
CA THR A 89 11.49 -5.06 16.18
C THR A 89 12.16 -5.18 14.80
N SER A 90 13.23 -5.97 14.70
CA SER A 90 13.96 -6.24 13.45
C SER A 90 13.34 -7.35 12.59
N GLN A 91 12.32 -8.05 13.08
CA GLN A 91 11.77 -9.24 12.40
C GLN A 91 10.38 -8.96 11.78
N PRO A 92 10.27 -8.75 10.46
CA PRO A 92 8.99 -8.39 9.84
C PRO A 92 7.91 -9.47 9.98
N TYR A 93 8.26 -10.75 9.79
CA TYR A 93 7.31 -11.87 9.89
C TYR A 93 6.79 -12.10 11.31
N ASN A 94 7.51 -11.64 12.34
CA ASN A 94 7.10 -11.74 13.72
C ASN A 94 6.59 -10.42 14.32
N GLY A 95 6.84 -9.31 13.62
CA GLY A 95 6.63 -7.96 14.10
C GLY A 95 5.48 -7.20 13.41
N THR A 96 4.90 -7.75 12.35
CA THR A 96 3.81 -7.09 11.60
C THR A 96 2.46 -7.47 12.18
N PHE A 97 1.66 -6.45 12.50
CA PHE A 97 0.29 -6.62 12.98
C PHE A 97 -0.69 -5.87 12.08
N LYS A 98 -1.94 -6.32 12.05
CA LYS A 98 -3.09 -5.65 11.45
C LYS A 98 -4.17 -5.47 12.51
N ARG A 99 -4.95 -4.40 12.41
CA ARG A 99 -6.09 -4.21 13.30
C ARG A 99 -7.36 -4.72 12.63
N ASN A 100 -8.16 -5.48 13.37
CA ASN A 100 -9.49 -5.91 12.93
C ASN A 100 -10.48 -5.71 14.06
N TYR A 101 -11.57 -4.98 13.81
CA TYR A 101 -12.52 -4.55 14.83
C TYR A 101 -11.78 -3.90 16.03
N GLU A 102 -11.82 -4.52 17.20
CA GLU A 102 -11.17 -4.01 18.43
C GLU A 102 -9.76 -4.58 18.67
N GLY A 103 -9.36 -5.64 17.95
CA GLY A 103 -8.15 -6.41 18.23
C GLY A 103 -6.98 -6.13 17.27
N ASP A 104 -5.77 -6.25 17.80
CA ASP A 104 -4.54 -6.27 17.00
C ASP A 104 -4.09 -7.73 16.78
N TYR A 105 -4.05 -8.15 15.52
CA TYR A 105 -3.72 -9.52 15.14
C TYR A 105 -2.40 -9.56 14.38
N LYS A 106 -1.60 -10.59 14.64
CA LYS A 106 -0.36 -10.81 13.90
C LYS A 106 -0.70 -11.13 12.44
N CYS A 107 -0.01 -10.48 11.50
CA CYS A 107 -0.11 -10.84 10.09
C CYS A 107 0.48 -12.22 9.84
N THR A 108 -0.14 -12.97 8.94
CA THR A 108 0.44 -14.20 8.38
C THR A 108 1.65 -13.88 7.52
N GLU A 109 2.55 -14.85 7.32
CA GLU A 109 3.72 -14.65 6.46
C GLU A 109 3.34 -14.25 5.04
N LYS A 110 2.28 -14.85 4.48
CA LYS A 110 1.76 -14.51 3.15
C LYS A 110 1.31 -13.04 3.06
N GLU A 111 0.68 -12.52 4.10
CA GLU A 111 0.28 -11.10 4.13
C GLU A 111 1.50 -10.18 4.19
N VAL A 112 2.52 -10.53 4.97
CA VAL A 112 3.77 -9.76 5.05
C VAL A 112 4.50 -9.77 3.71
N GLN A 113 4.59 -10.93 3.04
CA GLN A 113 5.18 -11.05 1.70
C GLN A 113 4.44 -10.19 0.68
N ARG A 114 3.10 -10.18 0.71
CA ARG A 114 2.30 -9.30 -0.15
C ARG A 114 2.59 -7.83 0.08
N MET A 115 2.70 -7.40 1.35
CA MET A 115 3.06 -6.01 1.66
C MET A 115 4.43 -5.63 1.10
N PHE A 116 5.44 -6.51 1.20
CA PHE A 116 6.75 -6.26 0.60
C PHE A 116 6.70 -6.21 -0.93
N ALA A 117 5.93 -7.10 -1.56
CA ALA A 117 5.75 -7.09 -3.01
C ALA A 117 5.05 -5.79 -3.48
N ASP A 118 4.02 -5.35 -2.76
CA ASP A 118 3.32 -4.09 -3.01
C ASP A 118 4.20 -2.86 -2.80
N ALA A 119 5.19 -2.93 -1.89
CA ALA A 119 6.11 -1.85 -1.61
C ALA A 119 7.20 -1.68 -2.68
N ASP A 120 7.47 -2.72 -3.48
CA ASP A 120 8.44 -2.65 -4.57
C ASP A 120 7.84 -1.92 -5.80
N VAL A 121 7.85 -0.60 -5.74
CA VAL A 121 7.40 0.28 -6.84
C VAL A 121 8.28 0.14 -8.09
N SER A 122 9.49 -0.41 -7.97
CA SER A 122 10.38 -0.62 -9.11
C SER A 122 9.90 -1.76 -10.02
N ARG A 123 9.08 -2.66 -9.48
CA ARG A 123 8.48 -3.80 -10.19
C ARG A 123 6.98 -3.88 -9.92
N PRO A 124 6.16 -2.93 -10.44
CA PRO A 124 4.71 -3.02 -10.30
C PRO A 124 4.25 -4.35 -10.91
N ALA A 125 3.47 -5.14 -10.16
CA ALA A 125 3.00 -6.46 -10.60
C ALA A 125 2.34 -6.40 -12.00
N ASP A 126 1.57 -5.35 -12.22
CA ASP A 126 0.85 -5.05 -13.45
C ASP A 126 1.76 -4.70 -14.63
N SER A 127 2.98 -4.22 -14.34
CA SER A 127 4.00 -3.84 -15.33
C SER A 127 5.02 -4.95 -15.62
N ARG A 128 4.78 -6.17 -15.09
CA ARG A 128 5.61 -7.35 -15.38
C ARG A 128 5.59 -7.65 -16.88
N ILE A 129 6.77 -7.75 -17.48
CA ILE A 129 6.93 -8.15 -18.89
C ILE A 129 6.66 -9.66 -19.00
N LEU A 130 5.72 -10.04 -19.88
CA LEU A 130 5.41 -11.42 -20.21
C LEU A 130 6.23 -11.84 -21.43
N LYS A 131 7.07 -12.86 -21.25
CA LYS A 131 7.94 -13.39 -22.30
C LYS A 131 7.13 -14.18 -23.31
N ASN A 132 7.47 -14.03 -24.59
CA ASN A 132 6.85 -14.75 -25.71
C ASN A 132 5.38 -14.39 -25.99
N TYR A 133 4.87 -13.31 -25.42
CA TYR A 133 3.60 -12.72 -25.82
C TYR A 133 3.83 -11.75 -26.98
N SER A 134 2.88 -11.73 -27.90
CA SER A 134 2.92 -11.01 -29.17
C SER A 134 1.59 -10.29 -29.43
N MET A 135 1.49 -9.58 -30.55
CA MET A 135 0.21 -8.98 -30.96
C MET A 135 -0.86 -10.04 -31.25
N ASP A 136 -0.48 -11.30 -31.53
CA ASP A 136 -1.43 -12.37 -31.83
C ASP A 136 -2.20 -12.81 -30.57
N ASP A 137 -1.69 -12.51 -29.38
CA ASP A 137 -2.32 -12.78 -28.10
C ASP A 137 -3.38 -11.72 -27.71
N PHE A 138 -3.48 -10.65 -28.50
CA PHE A 138 -4.39 -9.54 -28.27
C PHE A 138 -5.66 -9.65 -29.12
N ASP A 139 -6.78 -9.28 -28.52
CA ASP A 139 -8.04 -9.07 -29.21
C ASP A 139 -8.08 -7.66 -29.82
N THR A 140 -7.97 -7.61 -31.15
CA THR A 140 -8.03 -6.37 -31.92
C THR A 140 -9.34 -5.61 -31.75
N GLU A 141 -10.44 -6.30 -31.46
CA GLU A 141 -11.74 -5.65 -31.25
C GLU A 141 -11.72 -4.86 -29.94
N SER A 142 -11.24 -5.48 -28.86
CA SER A 142 -11.04 -4.83 -27.56
C SER A 142 -10.15 -3.58 -27.66
N ILE A 143 -9.04 -3.65 -28.43
CA ILE A 143 -8.18 -2.49 -28.70
C ILE A 143 -8.96 -1.40 -29.44
N ALA A 144 -9.68 -1.75 -30.50
CA ALA A 144 -10.44 -0.81 -31.30
C ALA A 144 -11.52 -0.09 -30.48
N GLN A 145 -12.27 -0.84 -29.65
CA GLN A 145 -13.30 -0.28 -28.75
C GLN A 145 -12.68 0.71 -27.76
N TYR A 146 -11.57 0.36 -27.12
CA TYR A 146 -10.87 1.26 -26.22
C TYR A 146 -10.35 2.52 -26.93
N ARG A 147 -9.84 2.41 -28.16
CA ARG A 147 -9.42 3.57 -28.96
C ARG A 147 -10.57 4.51 -29.30
N GLN A 148 -11.79 4.00 -29.52
CA GLN A 148 -12.96 4.86 -29.69
C GLN A 148 -13.28 5.63 -28.42
N LEU A 149 -13.28 4.98 -27.25
CA LEU A 149 -13.47 5.64 -25.97
C LEU A 149 -12.39 6.70 -25.71
N PHE A 150 -11.13 6.36 -26.00
CA PHE A 150 -10.00 7.29 -25.88
C PHE A 150 -10.16 8.50 -26.80
N LYS A 151 -10.64 8.31 -28.03
CA LYS A 151 -10.95 9.40 -28.98
C LYS A 151 -12.08 10.30 -28.48
N LEU A 152 -13.14 9.74 -27.91
CA LEU A 152 -14.25 10.53 -27.35
C LEU A 152 -13.78 11.38 -26.18
N ALA A 153 -12.94 10.81 -25.31
CA ALA A 153 -12.37 11.53 -24.16
C ALA A 153 -11.32 12.56 -24.57
N LYS A 154 -10.52 12.28 -25.61
CA LYS A 154 -9.40 13.13 -26.08
C LYS A 154 -9.35 13.22 -27.61
N PRO A 155 -10.27 13.98 -28.25
CA PRO A 155 -10.45 13.95 -29.71
C PRO A 155 -9.25 14.39 -30.55
N SER A 156 -8.37 15.21 -30.00
CA SER A 156 -7.18 15.77 -30.67
C SER A 156 -5.87 15.15 -30.18
N HIS A 157 -5.93 14.01 -29.47
CA HIS A 157 -4.71 13.42 -28.92
C HIS A 157 -3.80 12.85 -30.02
N PRO A 158 -2.48 13.12 -30.01
CA PRO A 158 -1.56 12.64 -31.05
C PRO A 158 -1.54 11.11 -31.21
N TRP A 159 -1.86 10.37 -30.14
CA TRP A 159 -1.85 8.90 -30.14
C TRP A 159 -2.94 8.26 -31.01
N LEU A 160 -3.94 9.03 -31.43
CA LEU A 160 -5.01 8.55 -32.31
C LEU A 160 -4.50 8.19 -33.72
N GLN A 161 -3.35 8.74 -34.12
CA GLN A 161 -2.72 8.48 -35.41
C GLN A 161 -1.68 7.35 -35.36
N LEU A 162 -1.43 6.78 -34.19
CA LEU A 162 -0.48 5.68 -34.03
C LEU A 162 -1.07 4.36 -34.53
N SER A 163 -0.20 3.43 -34.92
CA SER A 163 -0.55 2.02 -35.07
C SER A 163 -0.97 1.43 -33.72
N ASP A 164 -1.66 0.30 -33.73
CA ASP A 164 -2.12 -0.33 -32.50
C ASP A 164 -0.95 -0.71 -31.58
N PHE A 165 0.15 -1.23 -32.14
CA PHE A 165 1.35 -1.53 -31.35
C PHE A 165 1.95 -0.28 -30.68
N GLU A 166 2.12 0.82 -31.43
CA GLU A 166 2.66 2.06 -30.88
C GLU A 166 1.68 2.70 -29.88
N PHE A 167 0.38 2.56 -30.11
CA PHE A 167 -0.64 2.99 -29.17
C PHE A 167 -0.56 2.20 -27.86
N LEU A 168 -0.50 0.86 -27.93
CA LEU A 168 -0.32 -0.04 -26.78
C LEU A 168 0.93 0.31 -25.98
N LYS A 169 2.05 0.58 -26.67
CA LYS A 169 3.29 1.05 -26.04
C LYS A 169 3.11 2.38 -25.30
N LYS A 170 2.35 3.34 -25.84
CA LYS A 170 2.09 4.64 -25.18
C LYS A 170 1.20 4.53 -23.94
N ILE A 171 0.25 3.60 -23.93
CA ILE A 171 -0.64 3.37 -22.78
C ILE A 171 -0.04 2.41 -21.75
N GLY A 172 1.18 1.92 -21.96
CA GLY A 172 1.90 1.06 -21.03
C GLY A 172 1.65 -0.43 -21.19
N ALA A 173 0.89 -0.86 -22.21
CA ALA A 173 0.65 -2.27 -22.49
C ALA A 173 1.90 -2.99 -23.03
N TYR A 174 2.89 -2.27 -23.57
CA TYR A 174 4.20 -2.80 -23.97
C TYR A 174 5.32 -1.97 -23.34
N ARG A 175 6.36 -2.62 -22.80
CA ARG A 175 7.45 -1.95 -22.07
C ARG A 175 8.81 -2.41 -22.58
N ILE A 176 9.78 -1.49 -22.53
CA ILE A 176 11.21 -1.76 -22.69
C ILE A 176 11.90 -1.38 -21.38
N GLU A 177 12.47 -2.36 -20.69
CA GLU A 177 13.28 -2.16 -19.50
C GLU A 177 14.65 -1.62 -19.91
N ARG A 178 14.97 -0.39 -19.52
CA ARG A 178 16.17 0.31 -20.02
C ARG A 178 17.46 -0.31 -19.52
N SER A 179 17.42 -0.88 -18.31
CA SER A 179 18.57 -1.47 -17.62
C SER A 179 18.97 -2.82 -18.24
N THR A 180 18.00 -3.70 -18.47
CA THR A 180 18.23 -5.06 -18.98
C THR A 180 18.08 -5.18 -20.49
N LYS A 181 17.47 -4.18 -21.15
CA LYS A 181 17.02 -4.21 -22.55
C LYS A 181 15.92 -5.24 -22.84
N GLU A 182 15.34 -5.81 -21.79
CA GLU A 182 14.19 -6.71 -21.93
C GLU A 182 12.96 -5.93 -22.40
N GLU A 183 12.23 -6.50 -23.35
CA GLU A 183 10.99 -5.89 -23.86
C GLU A 183 9.89 -6.92 -24.04
N GLY A 184 8.65 -6.46 -23.97
CA GLY A 184 7.48 -7.30 -24.19
C GLY A 184 6.19 -6.65 -23.69
N PHE A 185 5.10 -7.37 -23.89
CA PHE A 185 3.80 -6.97 -23.36
C PHE A 185 3.77 -7.10 -21.84
N THR A 186 3.02 -6.21 -21.21
CA THR A 186 2.84 -6.21 -19.76
C THR A 186 1.65 -7.07 -19.36
N LEU A 187 1.65 -7.57 -18.13
CA LEU A 187 0.51 -8.25 -17.53
C LEU A 187 -0.79 -7.44 -17.68
N ALA A 188 -0.74 -6.14 -17.36
CA ALA A 188 -1.90 -5.25 -17.54
C ALA A 188 -2.35 -5.14 -19.00
N GLY A 189 -1.41 -5.11 -19.94
CA GLY A 189 -1.72 -5.08 -21.38
C GLY A 189 -2.53 -6.30 -21.78
N VAL A 190 -2.09 -7.50 -21.40
CA VAL A 190 -2.78 -8.76 -21.71
C VAL A 190 -4.09 -8.88 -20.94
N LEU A 191 -4.17 -8.45 -19.67
CA LEU A 191 -5.44 -8.46 -18.92
C LEU A 191 -6.52 -7.55 -19.54
N MET A 192 -6.12 -6.42 -20.12
CA MET A 192 -7.05 -5.42 -20.66
C MET A 192 -7.50 -5.72 -22.08
N PHE A 193 -6.61 -6.31 -22.90
CA PHE A 193 -6.79 -6.41 -24.35
C PHE A 193 -6.42 -7.79 -24.90
N GLY A 194 -6.05 -8.74 -24.04
CA GLY A 194 -5.71 -10.10 -24.44
C GLY A 194 -6.94 -10.92 -24.81
N LYS A 195 -6.70 -11.98 -25.58
CA LYS A 195 -7.68 -13.04 -25.79
C LYS A 195 -7.82 -13.88 -24.51
N GLU A 196 -8.93 -14.61 -24.40
CA GLU A 196 -9.22 -15.42 -23.21
C GLU A 196 -8.14 -16.46 -22.91
N ASP A 197 -7.60 -17.11 -23.94
CA ASP A 197 -6.51 -18.08 -23.82
C ASP A 197 -5.20 -17.43 -23.35
N ALA A 198 -4.87 -16.23 -23.85
CA ALA A 198 -3.72 -15.46 -23.40
C ALA A 198 -3.86 -14.96 -21.94
N ILE A 199 -5.09 -14.63 -21.52
CA ILE A 199 -5.38 -14.17 -20.15
C ILE A 199 -5.31 -15.33 -19.16
N THR A 200 -5.87 -16.48 -19.52
CA THR A 200 -5.96 -17.67 -18.65
C THR A 200 -4.69 -18.53 -18.66
N ASP A 201 -3.71 -18.20 -19.49
CA ASP A 201 -2.41 -18.84 -19.50
C ASP A 201 -1.69 -18.69 -18.14
N THR A 202 -1.03 -19.77 -17.72
CA THR A 202 -0.40 -19.84 -16.39
C THR A 202 0.79 -18.88 -16.23
N GLU A 203 1.49 -18.54 -17.31
CA GLU A 203 2.58 -17.55 -17.28
C GLU A 203 2.02 -16.12 -17.17
N CYS A 204 0.87 -15.85 -17.80
CA CYS A 204 0.13 -14.59 -17.67
C CYS A 204 -0.45 -14.42 -16.27
N CYS A 205 -1.42 -15.25 -15.90
CA CYS A 205 -2.13 -15.17 -14.63
C CYS A 205 -2.05 -16.51 -13.88
N PRO A 206 -1.02 -16.72 -13.05
CA PRO A 206 -0.95 -17.91 -12.23
C PRO A 206 -2.16 -17.98 -11.31
N ASN A 207 -2.99 -19.02 -11.45
CA ASN A 207 -4.24 -19.24 -10.71
C ASN A 207 -5.43 -18.35 -11.11
N PHE A 208 -5.57 -18.03 -12.40
CA PHE A 208 -6.79 -17.40 -12.94
C PHE A 208 -8.06 -18.20 -12.62
#